data_AF-A0A109LW18-F1
#
_entry.id   AF-A0A109LW18-F1
#
_cell.length_a   1.000
_cell.length_b   1.000
_cell.length_c   1.000
_cell.angle_alpha   90.00
_cell.angle_beta   90.00
_cell.angle_gamma   90.00
#
_symmetry.space_group_name_H-M   'P 1'
#
loop_
_entity.id
_entity.type
_entity.pdbx_description
1 polymer ?
#
loop_
_entity_poly.entity_id
_entity_poly.type
_entity_poly.pdbx_seq_one_letter_code
_entity_poly.pdbx_strand_id
1 'polypeptide(L)'
;MDDTIYALSSGAPPAGIGVIRISGIDAGRALETLAGSLPPARSPRLRTLHDADGDVLDVALVLWFPGPATATGEDLAEIHCHGGRAVVAAILASLACIDGLREAEPGEFTRRAFTNGRIDLAEAEGLADLLAAETELQRRGALLAAGGDVSRRIEDWRDSILGLAASVEAVIDFADEDDVASLPASFDEQLRALVAEIRKVAERPAAERLRDGVRVVLAGPPNAGKSSLFNALLADDAAIVTAEAGTTRDVLERPVSIAGVPFVLVDTAGVRDQGAGAIEEIGIERARREIAAGQIVLWLGDVRDAPKGALLVQSKSDLSDKTDSSVINVSAVTGAGLEALLERLVELGRATLPPVDRVAFNRRQKALALAAAQHLEAVDIAGDLLVAAENLRSARQSLDALVGRDSTEEMLDALFGRFCIGK
;
A
#
# COMPACT_ATOMS: atom_id res chain seq x y z
N MET A 1 14.94 -23.94 -4.48
CA MET A 1 14.63 -23.06 -5.62
C MET A 1 15.93 -22.96 -6.36
N ASP A 2 16.06 -23.70 -7.46
CA ASP A 2 17.35 -23.96 -8.11
C ASP A 2 17.51 -23.15 -9.40
N ASP A 3 16.55 -22.27 -9.71
CA ASP A 3 16.55 -21.41 -10.89
C ASP A 3 17.08 -20.00 -10.58
N THR A 4 17.69 -19.39 -11.60
CA THR A 4 18.18 -18.01 -11.54
C THR A 4 17.28 -17.13 -12.39
N ILE A 5 16.80 -16.03 -11.83
CA ILE A 5 15.90 -15.11 -12.52
C ILE A 5 16.63 -13.85 -12.96
N TYR A 6 16.17 -13.27 -14.07
CA TYR A 6 16.61 -11.96 -14.50
C TYR A 6 15.46 -11.11 -15.03
N ALA A 7 15.58 -9.79 -14.93
CA ALA A 7 14.65 -8.84 -15.55
C ALA A 7 15.22 -7.43 -15.58
N LEU A 8 14.60 -6.56 -16.38
CA LEU A 8 14.79 -5.12 -16.26
C LEU A 8 14.13 -4.61 -14.96
N SER A 9 14.94 -4.12 -14.03
CA SER A 9 14.51 -3.57 -12.73
C SER A 9 14.37 -2.05 -12.70
N SER A 10 14.77 -1.35 -13.78
CA SER A 10 14.54 0.09 -13.96
C SER A 10 13.19 0.39 -14.62
N GLY A 11 12.82 1.67 -14.70
CA GLY A 11 11.63 2.10 -15.44
C GLY A 11 11.64 1.71 -16.93
N ALA A 12 10.47 1.80 -17.56
CA ALA A 12 10.27 1.39 -18.95
C ALA A 12 11.15 2.19 -19.93
N PRO A 13 11.86 1.54 -20.88
CA PRO A 13 12.65 2.22 -21.91
C PRO A 13 11.79 3.03 -22.91
N PRO A 14 12.31 4.14 -23.47
CA PRO A 14 13.69 4.60 -23.36
C PRO A 14 13.98 5.35 -22.05
N ALA A 15 15.16 5.12 -21.50
CA ALA A 15 15.70 5.82 -20.34
C ALA A 15 17.20 6.10 -20.52
N GLY A 16 17.77 7.01 -19.74
CA GLY A 16 19.22 7.25 -19.76
C GLY A 16 20.02 6.00 -19.37
N ILE A 17 19.53 5.24 -18.38
CA ILE A 17 20.13 4.01 -17.88
C ILE A 17 19.05 2.95 -17.73
N GLY A 18 19.36 1.72 -18.13
CA GLY A 18 18.62 0.51 -17.82
C GLY A 18 19.36 -0.29 -16.74
N VAL A 19 18.64 -0.80 -15.74
CA VAL A 19 19.22 -1.69 -14.72
C VAL A 19 18.62 -3.07 -14.92
N ILE A 20 19.43 -4.04 -15.35
CA ILE A 20 19.04 -5.44 -15.42
C ILE A 20 19.58 -6.13 -14.17
N ARG A 21 18.69 -6.81 -13.43
CA ARG A 21 19.02 -7.54 -12.22
C ARG A 21 18.95 -9.04 -12.49
N ILE A 22 19.87 -9.78 -11.90
CA ILE A 22 19.94 -11.25 -11.94
C ILE A 22 20.03 -11.74 -10.49
N SER A 23 19.21 -12.72 -10.09
CA SER A 23 19.19 -13.28 -8.73
C SER A 23 19.07 -14.80 -8.76
N GLY A 24 19.91 -15.49 -7.98
CA GLY A 24 19.94 -16.95 -7.89
C GLY A 24 21.35 -17.53 -7.93
N ILE A 25 21.45 -18.85 -7.83
CA ILE A 25 22.71 -19.60 -7.72
C ILE A 25 23.68 -19.34 -8.90
N ASP A 26 23.15 -19.05 -10.09
CA ASP A 26 23.92 -18.81 -11.31
C ASP A 26 24.11 -17.31 -11.63
N ALA A 27 23.69 -16.39 -10.75
CA ALA A 27 23.79 -14.95 -11.01
C ALA A 27 25.24 -14.51 -11.29
N GLY A 28 26.21 -15.10 -10.58
CA GLY A 28 27.63 -14.84 -10.80
C GLY A 28 28.11 -15.36 -12.15
N ARG A 29 27.76 -16.61 -12.49
CA ARG A 29 28.10 -17.23 -13.77
C ARG A 29 27.53 -16.43 -14.94
N ALA A 30 26.27 -16.01 -14.86
CA ALA A 30 25.62 -15.21 -15.88
C ALA A 30 26.32 -13.86 -16.12
N LEU A 31 26.70 -13.18 -15.04
CA LEU A 31 27.43 -11.92 -15.14
C LEU A 31 28.83 -12.13 -15.76
N GLU A 32 29.52 -13.19 -15.37
CA GLU A 32 30.83 -13.55 -15.92
C GLU A 32 30.76 -13.88 -17.42
N THR A 33 29.72 -14.59 -17.86
CA THR A 33 29.52 -14.91 -19.28
C THR A 33 29.42 -13.65 -20.14
N LEU A 34 28.68 -12.63 -19.71
CA LEU A 34 28.52 -11.40 -20.48
C LEU A 34 29.70 -10.44 -20.33
N ALA A 35 30.25 -10.30 -19.11
CA ALA A 35 31.23 -9.29 -18.76
C ALA A 35 32.70 -9.79 -18.75
N GLY A 36 32.90 -11.08 -18.99
CA GLY A 36 34.19 -11.79 -19.03
C GLY A 36 34.84 -12.09 -17.68
N SER A 37 34.54 -11.31 -16.62
CA SER A 37 35.02 -11.58 -15.26
C SER A 37 34.13 -10.90 -14.22
N LEU A 38 33.98 -11.54 -13.06
CA LEU A 38 33.25 -10.96 -11.94
C LEU A 38 34.00 -9.75 -11.34
N PRO A 39 33.30 -8.62 -11.08
CA PRO A 39 33.88 -7.54 -10.30
C PRO A 39 34.03 -7.94 -8.82
N PRO A 40 34.89 -7.24 -8.05
CA PRO A 40 34.91 -7.42 -6.60
C PRO A 40 33.53 -7.17 -5.99
N ALA A 41 33.20 -7.91 -4.93
CA ALA A 41 31.92 -7.81 -4.25
C ALA A 41 31.58 -6.35 -3.90
N ARG A 42 30.34 -5.94 -4.20
CA ARG A 42 29.76 -4.62 -3.93
C ARG A 42 30.59 -3.46 -4.50
N SER A 43 31.35 -3.70 -5.57
CA SER A 43 32.19 -2.69 -6.21
C SER A 43 31.86 -2.55 -7.70
N PRO A 44 31.42 -1.37 -8.17
CA PRO A 44 31.09 -1.20 -9.58
C PRO A 44 32.34 -1.26 -10.46
N ARG A 45 32.22 -1.88 -11.63
CA ARG A 45 33.27 -1.89 -12.66
C ARG A 45 32.67 -1.65 -14.02
N LEU A 46 33.34 -0.84 -14.84
CA LEU A 46 33.00 -0.68 -16.26
C LEU A 46 33.47 -1.92 -17.03
N ARG A 47 32.59 -2.46 -17.87
CA ARG A 47 32.83 -3.65 -18.71
C ARG A 47 32.19 -3.45 -20.08
N THR A 48 32.82 -4.00 -21.10
CA THR A 48 32.17 -4.23 -22.39
C THR A 48 31.47 -5.58 -22.30
N LEU A 49 30.15 -5.57 -22.51
CA LEU A 49 29.32 -6.77 -22.51
C LEU A 49 29.32 -7.38 -23.91
N HIS A 50 29.42 -8.70 -23.98
CA HIS A 50 29.37 -9.44 -25.24
C HIS A 50 28.29 -10.52 -25.18
N ASP A 51 27.75 -10.89 -26.34
CA ASP A 51 26.91 -12.06 -26.47
C ASP A 51 27.74 -13.35 -26.66
N ALA A 52 27.06 -14.46 -26.94
CA ALA A 52 27.69 -15.76 -27.15
C ALA A 52 28.55 -15.84 -28.43
N ASP A 53 28.25 -15.00 -29.43
CA ASP A 53 29.00 -14.92 -30.69
C ASP A 53 30.19 -13.97 -30.58
N GLY A 54 30.29 -13.22 -29.48
CA GLY A 54 31.34 -12.26 -29.19
C GLY A 54 31.06 -10.85 -29.68
N ASP A 55 29.84 -10.58 -30.17
CA ASP A 55 29.43 -9.24 -30.57
C ASP A 55 29.18 -8.36 -29.36
N VAL A 56 29.51 -7.07 -29.49
CA VAL A 56 29.37 -6.10 -28.39
C VAL A 56 27.89 -5.75 -28.20
N LEU A 57 27.39 -6.01 -27.00
CA LEU A 57 26.03 -5.65 -26.57
C LEU A 57 25.97 -4.20 -26.09
N ASP A 58 26.87 -3.83 -25.17
CA ASP A 58 26.96 -2.47 -24.60
C ASP A 58 28.26 -2.29 -23.79
N VAL A 59 28.57 -1.05 -23.41
CA VAL A 59 29.56 -0.73 -22.36
C VAL A 59 28.80 -0.29 -21.10
N ALA A 60 28.80 -1.14 -20.07
CA ALA A 60 27.94 -1.01 -18.90
C ALA A 60 28.75 -1.03 -17.58
N LEU A 61 28.17 -0.43 -16.54
CA LEU A 61 28.63 -0.64 -15.17
C LEU A 61 28.03 -1.95 -14.64
N VAL A 62 28.85 -2.83 -14.09
CA VAL A 62 28.41 -4.09 -13.51
C VAL A 62 28.71 -4.16 -12.02
N LEU A 63 27.81 -4.78 -11.26
CA LEU A 63 27.94 -5.00 -9.82
C LEU A 63 27.67 -6.46 -9.48
N TRP A 64 28.45 -6.99 -8.54
CA TRP A 64 28.30 -8.33 -7.99
C TRP A 64 28.01 -8.25 -6.49
N PHE A 65 26.97 -8.94 -6.04
CA PHE A 65 26.54 -8.99 -4.65
C PHE A 65 26.44 -10.46 -4.21
N PRO A 66 27.47 -10.99 -3.52
CA PRO A 66 27.34 -12.30 -2.93
C PRO A 66 26.32 -12.27 -1.79
N GLY A 67 25.46 -13.29 -1.77
CA GLY A 67 24.49 -13.57 -0.71
C GLY A 67 25.15 -13.79 0.66
N PRO A 68 24.36 -13.82 1.75
CA PRO A 68 22.90 -13.61 1.82
C PRO A 68 22.49 -12.14 2.03
N ALA A 69 23.45 -11.22 2.14
CA ALA A 69 23.18 -9.81 2.39
C ALA A 69 22.87 -9.06 1.08
N THR A 70 21.79 -9.46 0.42
CA THR A 70 21.23 -8.91 -0.83
C THR A 70 19.74 -8.64 -0.68
N ALA A 71 19.13 -8.03 -1.72
CA ALA A 71 17.70 -7.74 -1.72
C ALA A 71 16.85 -9.01 -1.64
N THR A 72 17.21 -10.05 -2.39
CA THR A 72 16.51 -11.35 -2.41
C THR A 72 17.00 -12.33 -1.36
N GLY A 73 18.19 -12.10 -0.78
CA GLY A 73 18.85 -13.08 0.09
C GLY A 73 19.72 -14.09 -0.66
N GLU A 74 19.71 -14.04 -1.99
CA GLU A 74 20.50 -14.90 -2.87
C GLU A 74 21.72 -14.14 -3.40
N ASP A 75 22.59 -14.84 -4.14
CA ASP A 75 23.56 -14.21 -5.02
C ASP A 75 22.86 -13.32 -6.05
N LEU A 76 23.37 -12.10 -6.26
CA LEU A 76 22.73 -11.08 -7.08
C LEU A 76 23.75 -10.32 -7.92
N ALA A 77 23.42 -10.09 -9.19
CA ALA A 77 24.19 -9.26 -10.10
C ALA A 77 23.31 -8.12 -10.65
N GLU A 78 23.92 -6.96 -10.90
CA GLU A 78 23.27 -5.85 -11.61
C GLU A 78 24.12 -5.38 -12.78
N ILE A 79 23.45 -5.13 -13.91
CA ILE A 79 24.01 -4.57 -15.12
C ILE A 79 23.34 -3.22 -15.37
N HIS A 80 24.11 -2.15 -15.31
CA HIS A 80 23.66 -0.78 -15.54
C HIS A 80 24.10 -0.37 -16.96
N CYS A 81 23.23 -0.67 -17.92
CA CYS A 81 23.45 -0.44 -19.35
C CYS A 81 22.77 0.85 -19.83
N HIS A 82 23.00 1.24 -21.07
CA HIS A 82 22.18 2.27 -21.71
C HIS A 82 20.72 1.83 -21.77
N GLY A 83 19.79 2.71 -21.40
CA GLY A 83 18.36 2.40 -21.32
C GLY A 83 17.64 2.40 -22.68
N GLY A 84 18.33 2.02 -23.76
CA GLY A 84 17.74 1.88 -25.09
C GLY A 84 16.98 0.55 -25.23
N ARG A 85 15.81 0.56 -25.89
CA ARG A 85 14.98 -0.64 -26.08
C ARG A 85 15.74 -1.82 -26.69
N ALA A 86 16.52 -1.55 -27.73
CA ALA A 86 17.30 -2.58 -28.42
C ALA A 86 18.43 -3.14 -27.55
N VAL A 87 19.11 -2.29 -26.78
CA VAL A 87 20.20 -2.69 -25.87
C VAL A 87 19.66 -3.60 -24.78
N VAL A 88 18.58 -3.17 -24.11
CA VAL A 88 17.94 -3.97 -23.07
C VAL A 88 17.46 -5.31 -23.63
N ALA A 89 16.77 -5.31 -24.78
CA ALA A 89 16.27 -6.54 -25.40
C ALA A 89 17.42 -7.50 -25.78
N ALA A 90 18.54 -6.97 -26.29
CA ALA A 90 19.69 -7.79 -26.65
C ALA A 90 20.33 -8.45 -25.40
N ILE A 91 20.54 -7.69 -24.32
CA ILE A 91 21.09 -8.25 -23.07
C ILE A 91 20.15 -9.29 -22.46
N LEU A 92 18.84 -9.03 -22.41
CA LEU A 92 17.86 -10.01 -21.91
C LEU A 92 17.83 -11.28 -22.78
N ALA A 93 17.93 -11.15 -24.10
CA ALA A 93 18.01 -12.30 -25.01
C ALA A 93 19.29 -13.11 -24.80
N SER A 94 20.44 -12.46 -24.55
CA SER A 94 21.69 -13.15 -24.23
C SER A 94 21.61 -13.91 -22.90
N LEU A 95 20.94 -13.34 -21.88
CA LEU A 95 20.68 -14.03 -20.60
C LEU A 95 19.75 -15.24 -20.78
N ALA A 96 18.75 -15.14 -21.66
CA ALA A 96 17.82 -16.23 -21.96
C ALA A 96 18.50 -17.48 -22.54
N CYS A 97 19.66 -17.30 -23.19
CA CYS A 97 20.44 -18.39 -23.77
C CYS A 97 21.33 -19.12 -22.75
N ILE A 98 21.39 -18.66 -21.50
CA ILE A 98 22.20 -19.29 -20.46
C ILE A 98 21.34 -20.34 -19.74
N ASP A 99 21.74 -21.60 -19.80
CA ASP A 99 21.04 -22.70 -19.11
C ASP A 99 20.83 -22.39 -17.62
N GLY A 100 19.64 -22.67 -17.09
CA GLY A 100 19.29 -22.41 -15.68
C GLY A 100 18.80 -20.99 -15.38
N LEU A 101 18.82 -20.09 -16.38
CA LEU A 101 18.22 -18.76 -16.28
C LEU A 101 16.82 -18.70 -16.88
N ARG A 102 15.97 -17.85 -16.31
CA ARG A 102 14.69 -17.46 -16.91
C ARG A 102 14.32 -16.02 -16.58
N GLU A 103 13.39 -15.46 -17.33
CA GLU A 103 12.80 -14.17 -16.96
C GLU A 103 12.03 -14.27 -15.64
N ALA A 104 12.15 -13.23 -14.83
CA ALA A 104 11.42 -13.10 -13.58
C ALA A 104 9.93 -12.84 -13.82
N GLU A 105 9.08 -13.44 -13.00
CA GLU A 105 7.66 -13.10 -12.94
C GLU A 105 7.45 -11.74 -12.24
N PRO A 106 6.28 -11.08 -12.42
CA PRO A 106 5.93 -9.89 -11.65
C PRO A 106 5.99 -10.15 -10.14
N GLY A 107 6.70 -9.30 -9.38
CA GLY A 107 6.84 -9.44 -7.93
C GLY A 107 7.87 -10.48 -7.48
N GLU A 108 8.54 -11.19 -8.39
CA GLU A 108 9.28 -12.39 -8.00
C GLU A 108 10.53 -12.08 -7.16
N PHE A 109 11.25 -10.98 -7.42
CA PHE A 109 12.40 -10.62 -6.57
C PHE A 109 11.96 -10.34 -5.14
N THR A 110 10.83 -9.65 -4.96
CA THR A 110 10.23 -9.33 -3.66
C THR A 110 9.68 -10.59 -3.00
N ARG A 111 9.09 -11.53 -3.77
CA ARG A 111 8.66 -12.84 -3.29
C ARG A 111 9.83 -13.67 -2.77
N ARG A 112 10.96 -13.68 -3.48
CA ARG A 112 12.20 -14.35 -3.03
C ARG A 112 12.77 -13.68 -1.77
N ALA A 113 12.76 -12.35 -1.72
CA ALA A 113 13.15 -11.59 -0.52
C ALA A 113 12.30 -12.00 0.71
N PHE A 114 10.99 -12.12 0.54
CA PHE A 114 10.09 -12.60 1.58
C PHE A 114 10.40 -14.05 2.01
N THR A 115 10.55 -14.95 1.03
CA THR A 115 10.81 -16.37 1.27
C THR A 115 12.13 -16.59 2.01
N ASN A 116 13.15 -15.78 1.71
CA ASN A 116 14.46 -15.82 2.35
C ASN A 116 14.54 -14.98 3.63
N GLY A 117 13.40 -14.48 4.15
CA GLY A 117 13.33 -13.72 5.40
C GLY A 117 14.07 -12.38 5.37
N ARG A 118 14.25 -11.79 4.18
CA ARG A 118 14.85 -10.45 4.01
C ARG A 118 13.87 -9.34 4.34
N ILE A 119 12.60 -9.58 4.05
CA ILE A 119 11.47 -8.72 4.35
C ILE A 119 10.29 -9.58 4.82
N ASP A 120 9.37 -9.01 5.58
CA ASP A 120 8.10 -9.66 5.90
C ASP A 120 6.95 -9.16 5.01
N LEU A 121 5.73 -9.66 5.27
CA LEU A 121 4.56 -9.33 4.46
C LEU A 121 4.17 -7.85 4.56
N ALA A 122 4.32 -7.24 5.74
CA ALA A 122 3.98 -5.84 5.95
C ALA A 122 4.99 -4.90 5.28
N GLU A 123 6.28 -5.27 5.30
CA GLU A 123 7.34 -4.56 4.57
C GLU A 123 7.16 -4.68 3.06
N ALA A 124 6.77 -5.84 2.55
CA ALA A 124 6.43 -6.03 1.14
C ALA A 124 5.23 -5.17 0.72
N GLU A 125 4.13 -5.19 1.48
CA GLU A 125 2.96 -4.32 1.25
C GLU A 125 3.37 -2.83 1.25
N GLY A 126 4.20 -2.41 2.22
CA GLY A 126 4.72 -1.05 2.31
C GLY A 126 5.62 -0.65 1.14
N LEU A 127 6.45 -1.58 0.63
CA LEU A 127 7.29 -1.35 -0.54
C LEU A 127 6.45 -1.14 -1.81
N ALA A 128 5.39 -1.92 -2.01
CA ALA A 128 4.45 -1.69 -3.12
C ALA A 128 3.85 -0.29 -3.04
N ASP A 129 3.38 0.11 -1.87
CA ASP A 129 2.77 1.43 -1.66
C ASP A 129 3.77 2.57 -1.87
N LEU A 130 5.04 2.36 -1.50
CA LEU A 130 6.10 3.35 -1.71
C LEU A 130 6.40 3.57 -3.19
N LEU A 131 6.35 2.51 -4.00
CA LEU A 131 6.58 2.59 -5.43
C LEU A 131 5.39 3.19 -6.19
N ALA A 132 4.18 2.99 -5.68
CA ALA A 132 2.95 3.57 -6.20
C ALA A 132 2.66 4.99 -5.66
N ALA A 133 3.47 5.50 -4.72
CA ALA A 133 3.22 6.79 -4.10
C ALA A 133 3.38 7.95 -5.08
N GLU A 134 2.36 8.82 -5.16
CA GLU A 134 2.34 9.98 -6.06
C GLU A 134 2.42 11.30 -5.29
N THR A 135 2.11 11.27 -3.99
CA THR A 135 2.17 12.41 -3.07
C THR A 135 3.22 12.21 -1.99
N GLU A 136 3.72 13.33 -1.45
CA GLU A 136 4.67 13.29 -0.32
C GLU A 136 4.05 12.64 0.93
N LEU A 137 2.74 12.80 1.15
CA LEU A 137 2.06 12.14 2.27
C LEU A 137 2.05 10.61 2.07
N GLN A 138 1.71 10.11 0.88
CA GLN A 138 1.80 8.68 0.54
C GLN A 138 3.21 8.14 0.76
N ARG A 139 4.22 8.82 0.21
CA ARG A 139 5.63 8.41 0.33
C ARG A 139 6.06 8.27 1.78
N ARG A 140 5.71 9.25 2.64
CA ARG A 140 6.05 9.23 4.07
C ARG A 140 5.38 8.07 4.81
N GLY A 141 4.08 7.83 4.57
CA GLY A 141 3.37 6.73 5.20
C GLY A 141 3.91 5.36 4.76
N ALA A 142 4.16 5.19 3.46
CA ALA A 142 4.68 3.95 2.90
C ALA A 142 6.12 3.66 3.36
N LEU A 143 6.96 4.68 3.58
CA LEU A 143 8.31 4.50 4.12
C LEU A 143 8.35 3.88 5.51
N LEU A 144 7.40 4.20 6.40
CA LEU A 144 7.32 3.59 7.73
C LEU A 144 6.99 2.10 7.63
N ALA A 145 6.02 1.74 6.77
CA ALA A 145 5.66 0.34 6.54
C ALA A 145 6.81 -0.44 5.90
N ALA A 146 7.40 0.10 4.81
CA ALA A 146 8.54 -0.51 4.12
C ALA A 146 9.81 -0.57 4.98
N GLY A 147 9.95 0.31 5.98
CA GLY A 147 11.07 0.34 6.92
C GLY A 147 10.90 -0.60 8.12
N GLY A 148 9.85 -1.41 8.16
CA GLY A 148 9.60 -2.41 9.19
C GLY A 148 9.07 -1.85 10.51
N ASP A 149 8.53 -0.62 10.54
CA ASP A 149 7.94 -0.06 11.78
C ASP A 149 6.68 -0.81 12.20
N VAL A 150 5.89 -1.26 11.21
CA VAL A 150 4.74 -2.15 11.43
C VAL A 150 5.21 -3.46 12.06
N SER A 151 6.23 -4.07 11.47
CA SER A 151 6.81 -5.35 11.88
C SER A 151 7.37 -5.32 13.29
N ARG A 152 8.23 -4.33 13.60
CA ARG A 152 8.78 -4.12 14.94
C ARG A 152 7.67 -3.99 15.99
N ARG A 153 6.63 -3.23 15.67
CA ARG A 153 5.50 -3.04 16.58
C ARG A 153 4.74 -4.34 16.85
N ILE A 154 4.58 -5.19 15.84
CA ILE A 154 3.93 -6.50 15.99
C ILE A 154 4.81 -7.45 16.80
N GLU A 155 6.13 -7.46 16.57
CA GLU A 155 7.06 -8.25 17.37
C GLU A 155 7.05 -7.83 18.85
N ASP A 156 7.04 -6.53 19.16
CA ASP A 156 6.90 -6.04 20.55
C ASP A 156 5.65 -6.60 21.25
N TRP A 157 4.52 -6.65 20.54
CA TRP A 157 3.27 -7.21 21.06
C TRP A 157 3.36 -8.72 21.24
N ARG A 158 3.99 -9.42 20.31
CA ARG A 158 4.17 -10.86 20.41
C ARG A 158 5.05 -11.25 21.58
N ASP A 159 6.14 -10.53 21.81
CA ASP A 159 7.02 -10.74 22.96
C ASP A 159 6.25 -10.53 24.27
N SER A 160 5.36 -9.53 24.30
CA SER A 160 4.47 -9.29 25.44
C SER A 160 3.49 -10.45 25.66
N ILE A 161 2.84 -10.97 24.59
CA ILE A 161 1.96 -12.14 24.68
C ILE A 161 2.74 -13.38 25.12
N LEU A 162 3.97 -13.58 24.62
CA LEU A 162 4.81 -14.70 25.00
C LEU A 162 5.14 -14.68 26.50
N GLY A 163 5.47 -13.51 27.05
CA GLY A 163 5.70 -13.35 28.49
C GLY A 163 4.45 -13.66 29.33
N LEU A 164 3.27 -13.21 28.89
CA LEU A 164 2.00 -13.54 29.54
C LEU A 164 1.71 -15.05 29.46
N ALA A 165 1.89 -15.66 28.28
CA ALA A 165 1.66 -17.08 28.07
C ALA A 165 2.60 -17.95 28.93
N ALA A 166 3.89 -17.59 29.00
CA ALA A 166 4.84 -18.29 29.86
C ALA A 166 4.47 -18.20 31.36
N SER A 167 3.88 -17.08 31.79
CA SER A 167 3.40 -16.93 33.16
C SER A 167 2.23 -17.85 33.47
N VAL A 168 1.28 -18.00 32.54
CA VAL A 168 0.15 -18.93 32.68
C VAL A 168 0.62 -20.38 32.63
N GLU A 169 1.48 -20.72 31.68
CA GLU A 169 2.00 -22.10 31.53
C GLU A 169 2.75 -22.57 32.78
N ALA A 170 3.57 -21.69 33.38
CA ALA A 170 4.25 -22.01 34.63
C ALA A 170 3.27 -22.33 35.77
N VAL A 171 2.15 -21.62 35.87
CA VAL A 171 1.14 -21.91 36.90
C VAL A 171 0.45 -23.26 36.62
N ILE A 172 0.20 -23.60 35.36
CA ILE A 172 -0.41 -24.87 34.97
C ILE A 172 0.53 -26.05 35.28
N ASP A 173 1.79 -25.95 34.89
CA ASP A 173 2.78 -27.03 35.04
C ASP A 173 3.11 -27.34 36.50
N PHE A 174 3.05 -26.34 37.39
CA PHE A 174 3.41 -26.47 38.81
C PHE A 174 2.19 -26.46 39.75
N ALA A 175 0.96 -26.60 39.23
CA ALA A 175 -0.27 -26.54 40.03
C ALA A 175 -0.38 -27.61 41.13
N ASP A 176 0.33 -28.73 40.98
CA ASP A 176 0.33 -29.88 41.90
C ASP A 176 1.50 -29.87 42.91
N GLU A 177 2.42 -28.91 42.80
CA GLU A 177 3.54 -28.75 43.75
C GLU A 177 3.13 -27.80 44.90
N ASP A 178 3.54 -28.11 46.14
CA ASP A 178 3.17 -27.35 47.36
C ASP A 178 3.61 -25.87 47.34
N ASP A 179 4.39 -25.44 46.34
CA ASP A 179 4.72 -24.05 46.06
C ASP A 179 3.64 -23.43 45.16
N VAL A 180 2.78 -22.61 45.76
CA VAL A 180 1.67 -21.90 45.11
C VAL A 180 2.20 -20.96 44.02
N ALA A 181 2.40 -21.48 42.81
CA ALA A 181 2.68 -20.66 41.64
C ALA A 181 1.45 -19.79 41.36
N SER A 182 1.51 -18.52 41.75
CA SER A 182 0.48 -17.53 41.42
C SER A 182 0.96 -16.65 40.29
N LEU A 183 0.04 -16.22 39.43
CA LEU A 183 0.35 -15.22 38.41
C LEU A 183 0.93 -13.95 39.05
N PRO A 184 1.85 -13.24 38.35
CA PRO A 184 2.36 -11.96 38.82
C PRO A 184 1.23 -10.96 39.05
N ALA A 185 1.32 -10.16 40.11
CA ALA A 185 0.32 -9.12 40.42
C ALA A 185 0.13 -8.10 39.27
N SER A 186 1.11 -7.98 38.38
CA SER A 186 1.08 -7.11 37.19
C SER A 186 0.40 -7.73 35.97
N PHE A 187 -0.01 -9.00 36.00
CA PHE A 187 -0.54 -9.71 34.82
C PHE A 187 -1.74 -9.00 34.19
N ASP A 188 -2.77 -8.70 34.99
CA ASP A 188 -3.99 -8.02 34.52
C ASP A 188 -3.73 -6.60 34.01
N GLU A 189 -2.75 -5.92 34.59
CA GLU A 189 -2.36 -4.59 34.13
C GLU A 189 -1.65 -4.67 32.77
N GLN A 190 -0.70 -5.59 32.61
CA GLN A 190 0.02 -5.82 31.36
C GLN A 190 -0.92 -6.24 30.23
N LEU A 191 -1.84 -7.18 30.51
CA LEU A 191 -2.84 -7.64 29.54
C LEU A 191 -3.74 -6.49 29.08
N ARG A 192 -4.30 -5.70 30.01
CA ARG A 192 -5.16 -4.56 29.66
C ARG A 192 -4.40 -3.46 28.91
N ALA A 193 -3.15 -3.19 29.30
CA ALA A 193 -2.31 -2.23 28.60
C ALA A 193 -2.05 -2.67 27.14
N LEU A 194 -1.75 -3.96 26.93
CA LEU A 194 -1.53 -4.52 25.61
C LEU A 194 -2.80 -4.45 24.73
N VAL A 195 -3.96 -4.84 25.28
CA VAL A 195 -5.26 -4.72 24.58
C VAL A 195 -5.54 -3.28 24.15
N ALA A 196 -5.39 -2.33 25.09
CA ALA A 196 -5.64 -0.92 24.82
C ALA A 196 -4.68 -0.38 23.73
N GLU A 197 -3.44 -0.82 23.75
CA GLU A 197 -2.42 -0.45 22.77
C GLU A 197 -2.74 -0.98 21.37
N ILE A 198 -3.07 -2.28 21.25
CA ILE A 198 -3.44 -2.91 19.97
C ILE A 198 -4.67 -2.22 19.39
N ARG A 199 -5.74 -2.04 20.20
CA ARG A 199 -6.96 -1.33 19.77
C ARG A 199 -6.66 0.09 19.31
N LYS A 200 -5.88 0.86 20.07
CA LYS A 200 -5.51 2.24 19.70
C LYS A 200 -4.82 2.34 18.35
N VAL A 201 -4.00 1.35 17.97
CA VAL A 201 -3.35 1.32 16.65
C VAL A 201 -4.34 0.86 15.59
N ALA A 202 -5.09 -0.22 15.84
CA ALA A 202 -6.05 -0.77 14.90
C ALA A 202 -7.21 0.20 14.59
N GLU A 203 -7.64 1.00 15.55
CA GLU A 203 -8.75 1.96 15.39
C GLU A 203 -8.40 3.19 14.53
N ARG A 204 -7.11 3.41 14.23
CA ARG A 204 -6.67 4.48 13.32
C ARG A 204 -7.33 4.31 11.94
N PRO A 205 -7.42 5.41 11.15
CA PRO A 205 -7.79 5.31 9.75
C PRO A 205 -6.89 4.30 9.03
N ALA A 206 -7.47 3.55 8.10
CA ALA A 206 -6.73 2.49 7.42
C ALA A 206 -5.69 3.07 6.45
N ALA A 207 -4.55 2.40 6.32
CA ALA A 207 -3.45 2.80 5.45
C ALA A 207 -3.86 2.96 3.98
N GLU A 208 -4.86 2.19 3.51
CA GLU A 208 -5.35 2.30 2.13
C GLU A 208 -5.93 3.68 1.82
N ARG A 209 -6.42 4.44 2.80
CA ARG A 209 -6.89 5.81 2.54
C ARG A 209 -5.78 6.73 2.07
N LEU A 210 -4.56 6.48 2.55
CA LEU A 210 -3.39 7.22 2.10
C LEU A 210 -2.97 6.73 0.71
N ARG A 211 -2.89 5.41 0.51
CA ARG A 211 -2.54 4.75 -0.74
C ARG A 211 -3.51 5.07 -1.89
N ASP A 212 -4.79 4.77 -1.72
CA ASP A 212 -5.83 4.90 -2.74
C ASP A 212 -6.38 6.33 -2.85
N GLY A 213 -6.07 7.19 -1.88
CA GLY A 213 -6.58 8.56 -1.79
C GLY A 213 -7.98 8.68 -1.19
N VAL A 214 -8.31 9.89 -0.74
CA VAL A 214 -9.64 10.21 -0.20
C VAL A 214 -10.62 10.40 -1.35
N ARG A 215 -11.66 9.57 -1.40
CA ARG A 215 -12.67 9.64 -2.45
C ARG A 215 -13.60 10.84 -2.25
N VAL A 216 -13.75 11.64 -3.31
CA VAL A 216 -14.62 12.81 -3.38
C VAL A 216 -15.63 12.60 -4.50
N VAL A 217 -16.89 12.37 -4.13
CA VAL A 217 -17.97 12.05 -5.06
C VAL A 217 -18.80 13.28 -5.36
N LEU A 218 -18.95 13.62 -6.65
CA LEU A 218 -19.86 14.67 -7.07
C LEU A 218 -21.25 14.09 -7.28
N ALA A 219 -22.21 14.51 -6.46
CA ALA A 219 -23.60 14.02 -6.49
C ALA A 219 -24.60 15.18 -6.63
N GLY A 220 -25.81 14.88 -7.09
CA GLY A 220 -26.87 15.87 -7.30
C GLY A 220 -27.70 15.59 -8.56
N PRO A 221 -28.81 16.31 -8.76
CA PRO A 221 -29.70 16.13 -9.91
C PRO A 221 -29.01 16.31 -11.28
N PRO A 222 -29.64 15.82 -12.38
CA PRO A 222 -29.18 16.08 -13.73
C PRO A 222 -28.98 17.59 -13.99
N ASN A 223 -27.98 17.95 -14.81
CA ASN A 223 -27.65 19.34 -15.20
C ASN A 223 -27.22 20.30 -14.05
N ALA A 224 -27.01 19.79 -12.84
CA ALA A 224 -26.54 20.58 -11.70
C ALA A 224 -25.08 21.07 -11.77
N GLY A 225 -24.38 20.85 -12.90
CA GLY A 225 -23.01 21.33 -13.09
C GLY A 225 -21.91 20.40 -12.57
N LYS A 226 -22.22 19.13 -12.24
CA LYS A 226 -21.26 18.11 -11.77
C LYS A 226 -20.02 17.99 -12.66
N SER A 227 -20.22 17.66 -13.94
CA SER A 227 -19.09 17.49 -14.88
C SER A 227 -18.34 18.79 -15.16
N SER A 228 -19.00 19.95 -15.07
CA SER A 228 -18.32 21.25 -15.17
C SER A 228 -17.42 21.50 -13.96
N LEU A 229 -17.90 21.23 -12.74
CA LEU A 229 -17.09 21.35 -11.53
C LEU A 229 -15.96 20.33 -11.49
N PHE A 230 -16.23 19.08 -11.89
CA PHE A 230 -15.22 18.04 -12.02
C PHE A 230 -14.06 18.48 -12.92
N ASN A 231 -14.35 18.98 -14.11
CA ASN A 231 -13.32 19.47 -15.03
C ASN A 231 -12.62 20.72 -14.50
N ALA A 232 -13.33 21.62 -13.82
CA ALA A 232 -12.71 22.79 -13.20
C ALA A 232 -11.73 22.39 -12.08
N LEU A 233 -12.08 21.41 -11.24
CA LEU A 233 -11.20 20.87 -10.21
C LEU A 233 -9.97 20.15 -10.78
N LEU A 234 -10.05 19.60 -12.00
CA LEU A 234 -8.92 18.98 -12.68
C LEU A 234 -8.01 19.98 -13.42
N ALA A 235 -8.58 21.09 -13.88
CA ALA A 235 -7.87 22.13 -14.61
C ALA A 235 -7.21 23.16 -13.68
N ASP A 236 -7.54 23.13 -12.40
CA ASP A 236 -6.96 24.02 -11.40
C ASP A 236 -5.52 23.61 -11.08
N ASP A 237 -4.59 24.57 -11.14
CA ASP A 237 -3.16 24.33 -10.90
C ASP A 237 -2.86 23.78 -9.49
N ALA A 238 -3.78 23.96 -8.52
CA ALA A 238 -3.64 23.38 -7.18
C ALA A 238 -3.90 21.87 -7.15
N ALA A 239 -4.56 21.31 -8.17
CA ALA A 239 -4.81 19.90 -8.34
C ALA A 239 -3.81 19.30 -9.33
N ILE A 240 -2.76 18.66 -8.82
CA ILE A 240 -1.79 17.96 -9.67
C ILE A 240 -2.42 16.62 -10.08
N VAL A 241 -2.71 16.46 -11.37
CA VAL A 241 -3.12 15.19 -11.94
C VAL A 241 -1.92 14.24 -11.94
N THR A 242 -2.11 13.06 -11.37
CA THR A 242 -1.05 12.07 -11.31
C THR A 242 -1.02 11.22 -12.58
N ALA A 243 0.09 10.51 -12.82
CA ALA A 243 0.26 9.79 -14.09
C ALA A 243 -0.82 8.69 -14.23
N GLU A 244 -1.42 8.57 -15.42
CA GLU A 244 -2.39 7.51 -15.67
C GLU A 244 -1.72 6.13 -15.59
N ALA A 245 -1.83 5.46 -14.44
CA ALA A 245 -1.46 4.06 -14.32
C ALA A 245 -2.40 3.22 -15.21
N GLY A 246 -1.81 2.56 -16.21
CA GLY A 246 -2.54 1.86 -17.26
C GLY A 246 -3.54 0.83 -16.73
N THR A 247 -4.83 1.04 -17.00
CA THR A 247 -5.64 0.21 -17.90
C THR A 247 -7.02 0.86 -18.09
N THR A 248 -7.53 0.76 -19.31
CA THR A 248 -8.88 1.16 -19.70
C THR A 248 -9.94 0.34 -18.95
N ARG A 249 -10.75 1.01 -18.11
CA ARG A 249 -12.21 0.81 -17.91
C ARG A 249 -12.64 1.59 -16.66
N ASP A 250 -12.84 2.90 -16.83
CA ASP A 250 -13.91 3.70 -16.21
C ASP A 250 -13.48 5.18 -16.24
N VAL A 251 -14.09 5.93 -17.16
CA VAL A 251 -13.76 7.33 -17.51
C VAL A 251 -14.09 8.32 -16.36
N LEU A 252 -14.35 7.85 -15.14
CA LEU A 252 -15.05 8.60 -14.09
C LEU A 252 -14.28 8.80 -12.79
N GLU A 253 -13.17 8.11 -12.60
CA GLU A 253 -12.31 8.30 -11.41
C GLU A 253 -11.00 8.96 -11.84
N ARG A 254 -10.64 10.05 -11.17
CA ARG A 254 -9.39 10.78 -11.45
C ARG A 254 -8.61 11.00 -10.17
N PRO A 255 -7.43 10.38 -10.01
CA PRO A 255 -6.54 10.67 -8.90
C PRO A 255 -5.96 12.09 -9.06
N VAL A 256 -5.98 12.85 -7.97
CA VAL A 256 -5.45 14.21 -7.90
C VAL A 256 -4.75 14.43 -6.57
N SER A 257 -3.74 15.30 -6.57
CA SER A 257 -3.10 15.80 -5.36
C SER A 257 -3.48 17.26 -5.14
N ILE A 258 -4.20 17.54 -4.07
CA ILE A 258 -4.59 18.91 -3.69
C ILE A 258 -3.87 19.28 -2.39
N ALA A 259 -2.99 20.28 -2.44
CA ALA A 259 -2.14 20.69 -1.30
C ALA A 259 -1.41 19.52 -0.62
N GLY A 260 -0.97 18.54 -1.43
CA GLY A 260 -0.25 17.33 -1.01
C GLY A 260 -1.13 16.21 -0.43
N VAL A 261 -2.46 16.40 -0.37
CA VAL A 261 -3.41 15.39 0.06
C VAL A 261 -3.87 14.58 -1.16
N PRO A 262 -3.75 13.24 -1.14
CA PRO A 262 -4.22 12.41 -2.23
C PRO A 262 -5.76 12.32 -2.20
N PHE A 263 -6.39 12.68 -3.31
CA PHE A 263 -7.82 12.53 -3.53
C PHE A 263 -8.10 11.72 -4.80
N VAL A 264 -9.28 11.11 -4.86
CA VAL A 264 -9.83 10.55 -6.09
C VAL A 264 -11.17 11.22 -6.34
N LEU A 265 -11.24 12.02 -7.41
CA LEU A 265 -12.47 12.66 -7.84
C LEU A 265 -13.32 11.65 -8.61
N VAL A 266 -14.60 11.54 -8.26
CA VAL A 266 -15.54 10.60 -8.89
C VAL A 266 -16.73 11.38 -9.46
N ASP A 267 -16.90 11.36 -10.79
CA ASP A 267 -18.10 11.89 -11.44
C ASP A 267 -19.20 10.82 -11.50
N THR A 268 -20.32 11.06 -10.83
CA THR A 268 -21.47 10.15 -10.85
C THR A 268 -22.22 10.14 -12.18
N ALA A 269 -21.97 11.11 -13.07
CA ALA A 269 -22.74 11.33 -14.31
C ALA A 269 -22.46 10.32 -15.45
N GLY A 270 -21.35 9.57 -15.44
CA GLY A 270 -21.00 8.68 -16.55
C GLY A 270 -21.31 7.20 -16.38
N VAL A 271 -21.81 6.76 -15.22
CA VAL A 271 -22.35 5.40 -15.08
C VAL A 271 -23.76 5.45 -15.65
N ARG A 272 -23.91 5.06 -16.91
CA ARG A 272 -25.16 5.15 -17.70
C ARG A 272 -26.38 4.65 -16.92
N ASP A 273 -27.29 5.56 -16.58
CA ASP A 273 -28.67 5.23 -16.20
C ASP A 273 -29.61 5.45 -17.39
N GLN A 274 -30.24 4.37 -17.85
CA GLN A 274 -31.39 4.42 -18.74
C GLN A 274 -32.65 4.69 -17.91
N GLY A 275 -33.20 5.92 -17.96
CA GLY A 275 -34.60 6.17 -17.58
C GLY A 275 -34.85 7.46 -16.79
N ALA A 276 -35.37 8.50 -17.45
CA ALA A 276 -35.45 9.90 -17.00
C ALA A 276 -36.35 10.25 -15.80
N GLY A 277 -36.97 9.29 -15.10
CA GLY A 277 -37.92 9.56 -14.01
C GLY A 277 -37.52 9.06 -12.62
N ALA A 278 -36.63 8.05 -12.52
CA ALA A 278 -36.18 7.46 -11.25
C ALA A 278 -34.80 7.99 -10.79
N ILE A 279 -34.17 8.86 -11.59
CA ILE A 279 -32.75 9.24 -11.47
C ILE A 279 -32.48 10.11 -10.23
N GLU A 280 -33.46 10.91 -9.79
CA GLU A 280 -33.26 11.87 -8.70
C GLU A 280 -33.22 11.17 -7.33
N GLU A 281 -34.15 10.25 -7.06
CA GLU A 281 -34.16 9.44 -5.84
C GLU A 281 -32.96 8.48 -5.79
N ILE A 282 -32.58 7.90 -6.94
CA ILE A 282 -31.36 7.10 -7.07
C ILE A 282 -30.11 7.95 -6.76
N GLY A 283 -30.08 9.22 -7.17
CA GLY A 283 -28.98 10.14 -6.87
C GLY A 283 -28.80 10.44 -5.38
N ILE A 284 -29.91 10.65 -4.66
CA ILE A 284 -29.92 10.85 -3.20
C ILE A 284 -29.48 9.58 -2.48
N GLU A 285 -30.05 8.43 -2.84
CA GLU A 285 -29.70 7.14 -2.25
C GLU A 285 -28.24 6.77 -2.50
N ARG A 286 -27.72 7.04 -3.70
CA ARG A 286 -26.30 6.84 -4.01
C ARG A 286 -25.43 7.74 -3.14
N ALA A 287 -25.75 9.03 -3.05
CA ALA A 287 -25.00 9.95 -2.19
C ALA A 287 -25.03 9.51 -0.70
N ARG A 288 -26.15 8.99 -0.20
CA ARG A 288 -26.25 8.38 1.15
C ARG A 288 -25.32 7.19 1.30
N ARG A 289 -25.23 6.31 0.30
CA ARG A 289 -24.33 5.15 0.31
C ARG A 289 -22.86 5.55 0.34
N GLU A 290 -22.46 6.56 -0.44
CA GLU A 290 -21.08 7.04 -0.46
C GLU A 290 -20.69 7.68 0.88
N ILE A 291 -21.60 8.44 1.51
CA ILE A 291 -21.41 8.97 2.87
C ILE A 291 -21.30 7.82 3.88
N ALA A 292 -22.16 6.81 3.79
CA ALA A 292 -22.11 5.64 4.66
C ALA A 292 -20.81 4.83 4.49
N ALA A 293 -20.23 4.84 3.28
CA ALA A 293 -18.90 4.29 2.99
C ALA A 293 -17.75 5.19 3.49
N GLY A 294 -18.06 6.33 4.11
CA GLY A 294 -17.09 7.26 4.70
C GLY A 294 -16.36 8.11 3.67
N GLN A 295 -16.97 8.36 2.51
CA GLN A 295 -16.43 9.22 1.45
C GLN A 295 -16.91 10.67 1.61
N ILE A 296 -16.20 11.61 0.99
CA ILE A 296 -16.63 13.01 0.92
C ILE A 296 -17.61 13.14 -0.24
N VAL A 297 -18.82 13.64 0.00
CA VAL A 297 -19.81 13.87 -1.04
C VAL A 297 -20.01 15.37 -1.25
N LEU A 298 -19.77 15.85 -2.47
CA LEU A 298 -20.13 17.18 -2.93
C LEU A 298 -21.55 17.13 -3.49
N TRP A 299 -22.51 17.73 -2.78
CA TRP A 299 -23.90 17.78 -3.22
C TRP A 299 -24.17 19.07 -3.99
N LEU A 300 -24.40 18.93 -5.30
CA LEU A 300 -24.78 19.99 -6.22
C LEU A 300 -26.29 19.87 -6.48
N GLY A 301 -27.11 20.43 -5.59
CA GLY A 301 -28.57 20.33 -5.66
C GLY A 301 -29.25 21.20 -4.61
N ASP A 302 -30.58 21.07 -4.48
CA ASP A 302 -31.32 21.77 -3.43
C ASP A 302 -30.84 21.28 -2.04
N VAL A 303 -30.69 22.22 -1.11
CA VAL A 303 -30.27 21.94 0.28
C VAL A 303 -31.26 21.02 0.99
N ARG A 304 -32.54 21.07 0.62
CA ARG A 304 -33.62 20.24 1.21
C ARG A 304 -33.47 18.76 0.88
N ASP A 305 -32.89 18.45 -0.28
CA ASP A 305 -32.73 17.08 -0.77
C ASP A 305 -31.35 16.51 -0.42
N ALA A 306 -30.48 17.33 0.17
CA ALA A 306 -29.11 16.96 0.49
C ALA A 306 -29.05 15.88 1.59
N PRO A 307 -28.32 14.77 1.36
CA PRO A 307 -28.04 13.82 2.41
C PRO A 307 -27.28 14.45 3.58
N LYS A 308 -27.63 14.06 4.82
CA LYS A 308 -26.93 14.51 6.02
C LYS A 308 -25.45 14.12 5.94
N GLY A 309 -24.56 15.09 6.06
CA GLY A 309 -23.10 14.89 5.99
C GLY A 309 -22.49 15.22 4.62
N ALA A 310 -23.30 15.53 3.60
CA ALA A 310 -22.79 16.04 2.33
C ALA A 310 -22.27 17.49 2.47
N LEU A 311 -21.22 17.82 1.71
CA LEU A 311 -20.76 19.19 1.52
C LEU A 311 -21.62 19.85 0.46
N LEU A 312 -22.37 20.88 0.85
CA LEU A 312 -23.30 21.58 -0.04
C LEU A 312 -22.55 22.53 -0.95
N VAL A 313 -22.72 22.37 -2.26
CA VAL A 313 -22.05 23.17 -3.28
C VAL A 313 -23.08 23.76 -4.23
N GLN A 314 -23.16 25.08 -4.29
CA GLN A 314 -23.97 25.79 -5.27
C GLN A 314 -23.11 26.11 -6.49
N SER A 315 -23.35 25.39 -7.59
CA SER A 315 -22.64 25.63 -8.86
C SER A 315 -23.24 26.80 -9.64
N LYS A 316 -22.51 27.28 -10.65
CA LYS A 316 -22.93 28.37 -11.56
C LYS A 316 -23.24 29.67 -10.82
N SER A 317 -22.45 29.99 -9.79
CA SER A 317 -22.62 31.25 -9.02
C SER A 317 -22.46 32.51 -9.88
N ASP A 318 -21.87 32.40 -11.07
CA ASP A 318 -21.83 33.47 -12.09
C ASP A 318 -23.22 33.85 -12.64
N LEU A 319 -24.23 33.01 -12.49
CA LEU A 319 -25.59 33.25 -13.00
C LEU A 319 -26.58 33.72 -11.92
N SER A 320 -26.16 33.81 -10.65
CA SER A 320 -27.05 34.11 -9.53
C SER A 320 -26.39 35.02 -8.50
N ASP A 321 -26.99 36.19 -8.25
CA ASP A 321 -26.57 37.11 -7.19
C ASP A 321 -26.96 36.63 -5.77
N LYS A 322 -27.75 35.56 -5.66
CA LYS A 322 -28.10 34.96 -4.37
C LYS A 322 -26.94 34.13 -3.85
N THR A 323 -26.24 34.69 -2.88
CA THR A 323 -25.24 33.99 -2.07
C THR A 323 -25.93 33.42 -0.82
N ASP A 324 -26.00 32.09 -0.74
CA ASP A 324 -26.34 31.42 0.50
C ASP A 324 -25.05 31.14 1.27
N SER A 325 -24.93 31.70 2.48
CA SER A 325 -23.76 31.52 3.34
C SER A 325 -23.61 30.10 3.92
N SER A 326 -24.66 29.28 3.81
CA SER A 326 -24.66 27.89 4.29
C SER A 326 -24.10 26.88 3.27
N VAL A 327 -23.79 27.33 2.05
CA VAL A 327 -23.26 26.50 0.96
C VAL A 327 -22.00 27.12 0.37
N ILE A 328 -21.13 26.30 -0.22
CA ILE A 328 -19.96 26.79 -0.93
C ILE A 328 -20.39 27.17 -2.35
N ASN A 329 -20.36 28.46 -2.66
CA ASN A 329 -20.73 29.00 -3.95
C ASN A 329 -19.55 28.91 -4.92
N VAL A 330 -19.71 28.17 -6.02
CA VAL A 330 -18.64 27.94 -7.00
C VAL A 330 -19.09 28.26 -8.42
N SER A 331 -18.19 28.85 -9.21
CA SER A 331 -18.36 29.01 -10.65
C SER A 331 -17.23 28.27 -11.36
N ALA A 332 -17.57 27.18 -12.05
CA ALA A 332 -16.64 26.42 -12.88
C ALA A 332 -16.16 27.21 -14.11
N VAL A 333 -16.83 28.32 -14.46
CA VAL A 333 -16.47 29.17 -15.61
C VAL A 333 -15.47 30.25 -15.22
N THR A 334 -15.70 30.90 -14.07
CA THR A 334 -14.86 32.02 -13.62
C THR A 334 -13.77 31.61 -12.62
N GLY A 335 -13.87 30.41 -12.03
CA GLY A 335 -13.01 29.94 -10.94
C GLY A 335 -13.40 30.50 -9.56
N ALA A 336 -14.41 31.38 -9.47
CA ALA A 336 -14.83 31.95 -8.20
C ALA A 336 -15.27 30.85 -7.21
N GLY A 337 -14.74 30.91 -5.98
CA GLY A 337 -15.07 29.99 -4.89
C GLY A 337 -14.42 28.59 -4.97
N LEU A 338 -13.66 28.29 -6.03
CA LEU A 338 -12.96 27.01 -6.16
C LEU A 338 -11.90 26.85 -5.07
N GLU A 339 -11.14 27.90 -4.76
CA GLU A 339 -10.13 27.90 -3.70
C GLU A 339 -10.73 27.53 -2.34
N ALA A 340 -11.83 28.17 -1.94
CA ALA A 340 -12.53 27.84 -0.68
C ALA A 340 -13.05 26.40 -0.65
N LEU A 341 -13.50 25.87 -1.79
CA LEU A 341 -13.88 24.45 -1.91
C LEU A 341 -12.67 23.53 -1.71
N LEU A 342 -11.55 23.84 -2.36
CA LEU A 342 -10.31 23.07 -2.26
C LEU A 342 -9.75 23.08 -0.83
N GLU A 343 -9.72 24.24 -0.16
CA GLU A 343 -9.32 24.36 1.24
C GLU A 343 -10.19 23.48 2.15
N ARG A 344 -11.51 23.51 1.94
CA ARG A 344 -12.44 22.70 2.72
C ARG A 344 -12.25 21.20 2.45
N LEU A 345 -11.99 20.81 1.20
CA LEU A 345 -11.66 19.44 0.85
C LEU A 345 -10.37 18.98 1.54
N VAL A 346 -9.31 19.80 1.54
CA VAL A 346 -8.03 19.50 2.20
C VAL A 346 -8.21 19.30 3.69
N GLU A 347 -9.00 20.16 4.36
CA GLU A 347 -9.29 20.03 5.79
C GLU A 347 -9.99 18.69 6.10
N LEU A 348 -11.06 18.38 5.35
CA LEU A 348 -11.80 17.12 5.49
C LEU A 348 -10.92 15.91 5.17
N GLY A 349 -10.14 15.98 4.10
CA GLY A 349 -9.23 14.92 3.67
C GLY A 349 -8.21 14.60 4.77
N ARG A 350 -7.50 15.60 5.29
CA ARG A 350 -6.52 15.42 6.37
C ARG A 350 -7.11 14.81 7.63
N ALA A 351 -8.34 15.18 7.99
CA ALA A 351 -9.02 14.60 9.15
C ALA A 351 -9.36 13.11 8.99
N THR A 352 -9.46 12.63 7.75
CA THR A 352 -9.80 11.23 7.44
C THR A 352 -8.59 10.33 7.18
N LEU A 353 -7.43 10.92 6.94
CA LEU A 353 -6.19 10.22 6.66
C LEU A 353 -5.53 9.69 7.95
N PRO A 354 -4.79 8.58 7.88
CA PRO A 354 -3.96 8.16 8.98
C PRO A 354 -2.81 9.14 9.25
N PRO A 355 -2.32 9.23 10.49
CA PRO A 355 -1.10 9.97 10.80
C PRO A 355 0.09 9.38 10.05
N VAL A 356 0.86 10.23 9.35
CA VAL A 356 2.02 9.82 8.53
C VAL A 356 3.31 9.62 9.32
N ASP A 357 3.31 9.93 10.62
CA ASP A 357 4.43 9.77 11.56
C ASP A 357 4.27 8.54 12.45
N ARG A 358 3.22 7.73 12.22
CA ARG A 358 2.90 6.59 13.08
C ARG A 358 2.42 5.42 12.23
N VAL A 359 2.59 4.22 12.78
CA VAL A 359 2.07 2.98 12.17
C VAL A 359 0.55 3.09 11.93
N ALA A 360 0.13 2.80 10.71
CA ALA A 360 -1.26 2.63 10.32
C ALA A 360 -1.42 1.27 9.66
N PHE A 361 -2.49 0.57 9.99
CA PHE A 361 -2.77 -0.75 9.43
C PHE A 361 -3.67 -0.64 8.21
N ASN A 362 -3.46 -1.50 7.23
CA ASN A 362 -4.45 -1.75 6.20
C ASN A 362 -5.67 -2.48 6.79
N ARG A 363 -6.76 -2.63 6.04
CA ARG A 363 -8.01 -3.26 6.54
C ARG A 363 -7.79 -4.70 7.00
N ARG A 364 -6.97 -5.48 6.28
CA ARG A 364 -6.64 -6.87 6.65
C ARG A 364 -5.90 -6.91 7.99
N GLN A 365 -4.82 -6.15 8.10
CA GLN A 365 -4.01 -6.02 9.32
C GLN A 365 -4.86 -5.51 10.49
N LYS A 366 -5.74 -4.53 10.26
CA LYS A 366 -6.69 -4.02 11.26
C LYS A 366 -7.63 -5.10 11.76
N ALA A 367 -8.24 -5.88 10.86
CA ALA A 367 -9.15 -6.96 11.25
C ALA A 367 -8.43 -8.01 12.10
N LEU A 368 -7.22 -8.42 11.71
CA LEU A 368 -6.41 -9.38 12.45
C LEU A 368 -5.94 -8.82 13.81
N ALA A 369 -5.54 -7.54 13.88
CA ALA A 369 -5.18 -6.89 15.14
C ALA A 369 -6.37 -6.78 16.10
N LEU A 370 -7.57 -6.49 15.59
CA LEU A 370 -8.80 -6.48 16.40
C LEU A 370 -9.18 -7.87 16.87
N ALA A 371 -9.00 -8.91 16.05
CA ALA A 371 -9.19 -10.30 16.47
C ALA A 371 -8.21 -10.68 17.59
N ALA A 372 -6.93 -10.30 17.46
CA ALA A 372 -5.94 -10.50 18.52
C ALA A 372 -6.37 -9.82 19.83
N ALA A 373 -6.83 -8.57 19.77
CA ALA A 373 -7.33 -7.85 20.94
C ALA A 373 -8.56 -8.54 21.56
N GLN A 374 -9.49 -9.06 20.76
CA GLN A 374 -10.66 -9.79 21.25
C GLN A 374 -10.28 -11.08 21.98
N HIS A 375 -9.30 -11.83 21.47
CA HIS A 375 -8.78 -13.01 22.16
C HIS A 375 -8.11 -12.65 23.49
N LEU A 376 -7.32 -11.58 23.53
CA LEU A 376 -6.70 -11.09 24.76
C LEU A 376 -7.74 -10.62 25.79
N GLU A 377 -8.84 -10.00 25.35
CA GLU A 377 -9.95 -9.60 26.24
C GLU A 377 -10.72 -10.80 26.81
N ALA A 378 -10.70 -11.94 26.13
CA ALA A 378 -11.34 -13.17 26.58
C ALA A 378 -10.47 -13.98 27.56
N VAL A 379 -9.24 -13.54 27.86
CA VAL A 379 -8.38 -14.17 28.87
C VAL A 379 -8.97 -13.93 30.26
N ASP A 380 -9.52 -14.99 30.85
CA ASP A 380 -10.04 -15.00 32.21
C ASP A 380 -9.14 -15.86 33.11
N ILE A 381 -8.32 -15.20 33.93
CA ILE A 381 -7.40 -15.87 34.86
C ILE A 381 -8.06 -16.34 36.16
N ALA A 382 -9.31 -15.91 36.43
CA ALA A 382 -10.09 -16.42 37.56
C ALA A 382 -10.85 -17.71 37.20
N GLY A 383 -10.97 -17.99 35.89
CA GLY A 383 -11.57 -19.20 35.34
C GLY A 383 -10.57 -20.32 35.08
N ASP A 384 -10.76 -21.03 33.97
CA ASP A 384 -9.89 -22.13 33.55
C ASP A 384 -8.63 -21.60 32.86
N LEU A 385 -7.46 -21.82 33.47
CA LEU A 385 -6.17 -21.38 32.93
C LEU A 385 -5.81 -22.02 31.58
N LEU A 386 -6.34 -23.21 31.27
CA LEU A 386 -6.15 -23.81 29.93
C LEU A 386 -6.87 -22.98 28.86
N VAL A 387 -8.05 -22.45 29.17
CA VAL A 387 -8.80 -21.55 28.26
C VAL A 387 -8.08 -20.20 28.13
N ALA A 388 -7.53 -19.68 29.23
CA ALA A 388 -6.69 -18.47 29.21
C ALA A 388 -5.45 -18.65 28.31
N ALA A 389 -4.75 -19.77 28.44
CA ALA A 389 -3.59 -20.11 27.61
C ALA A 389 -3.96 -20.23 26.12
N GLU A 390 -5.10 -20.85 25.81
CA GLU A 390 -5.58 -20.97 24.42
C GLU A 390 -5.95 -19.61 23.81
N ASN A 391 -6.55 -18.71 24.58
CA ASN A 391 -6.82 -17.34 24.12
C ASN A 391 -5.52 -16.57 23.84
N LEU A 392 -4.49 -16.71 24.68
CA LEU A 392 -3.16 -16.12 24.42
C LEU A 392 -2.52 -16.70 23.14
N ARG A 393 -2.65 -18.02 22.92
CA ARG A 393 -2.20 -18.69 21.69
C ARG A 393 -2.91 -18.17 20.45
N SER A 394 -4.24 -18.05 20.50
CA SER A 394 -5.07 -17.53 19.41
C SER A 394 -4.75 -16.05 19.09
N ALA A 395 -4.50 -15.24 20.11
CA ALA A 395 -4.05 -13.87 19.93
C ALA A 395 -2.68 -13.81 19.22
N ARG A 396 -1.72 -14.65 19.64
CA ARG A 396 -0.40 -14.74 18.99
C ARG A 396 -0.50 -15.16 17.53
N GLN A 397 -1.33 -16.16 17.22
CA GLN A 397 -1.55 -16.61 15.84
C GLN A 397 -2.15 -15.51 14.96
N SER A 398 -3.09 -14.73 15.51
CA SER A 398 -3.64 -13.56 14.81
C SER A 398 -2.54 -12.54 14.49
N LEU A 399 -1.58 -12.32 15.41
CA LEU A 399 -0.40 -11.46 15.17
C LEU A 399 0.58 -12.04 14.14
N ASP A 400 0.82 -13.36 14.16
CA ASP A 400 1.68 -14.06 13.18
C ASP A 400 1.16 -13.88 11.74
N ALA A 401 -0.17 -13.85 11.57
CA ALA A 401 -0.80 -13.61 10.27
C ALA A 401 -0.64 -12.17 9.74
N LEU A 402 -0.32 -11.18 10.59
CA LEU A 402 -0.06 -9.80 10.10
C LEU A 402 1.24 -9.72 9.31
N VAL A 403 2.30 -10.32 9.85
CA VAL A 403 3.67 -10.35 9.26
C VAL A 403 3.85 -11.49 8.25
N GLY A 404 2.83 -12.33 8.11
CA GLY A 404 2.76 -13.35 7.07
C GLY A 404 3.46 -14.67 7.39
N ARG A 405 3.69 -14.98 8.67
CA ARG A 405 4.26 -16.28 9.09
C ARG A 405 3.31 -17.45 8.85
N ASP A 406 2.00 -17.19 8.76
CA ASP A 406 0.93 -18.14 8.45
C ASP A 406 0.21 -17.83 7.10
N SER A 407 0.91 -17.22 6.13
CA SER A 407 0.30 -16.83 4.84
C SER A 407 0.02 -18.02 3.92
N THR A 408 -1.08 -17.99 3.16
CA THR A 408 -1.34 -18.95 2.07
C THR A 408 -0.66 -18.52 0.77
N GLU A 409 -0.32 -19.49 -0.09
CA GLU A 409 0.27 -19.21 -1.41
C GLU A 409 -0.61 -18.30 -2.28
N GLU A 410 -1.93 -18.51 -2.28
CA GLU A 410 -2.87 -17.68 -3.05
C GLU A 410 -2.84 -16.19 -2.64
N MET A 411 -2.67 -15.91 -1.34
CA MET A 411 -2.55 -14.54 -0.86
C MET A 411 -1.25 -13.91 -1.36
N LEU A 412 -0.14 -14.66 -1.30
CA LEU A 412 1.16 -14.19 -1.76
C LEU A 412 1.14 -13.93 -3.26
N ASP A 413 0.53 -14.81 -4.05
CA ASP A 413 0.39 -14.64 -5.50
C ASP A 413 -0.46 -13.39 -5.82
N ALA A 414 -1.55 -13.15 -5.09
CA ALA A 414 -2.39 -11.96 -5.27
C ALA A 414 -1.68 -10.66 -4.88
N LEU A 415 -0.75 -10.70 -3.92
CA LEU A 415 0.07 -9.56 -3.51
C LEU A 415 1.18 -9.29 -4.53
N PHE A 416 2.01 -10.29 -4.82
CA PHE A 416 3.19 -10.15 -5.66
C PHE A 416 2.83 -9.98 -7.15
N GLY A 417 1.72 -10.53 -7.61
CA GLY A 417 1.21 -10.29 -8.97
C GLY A 417 0.83 -8.83 -9.26
N ARG A 418 0.74 -7.96 -8.24
CA ARG A 418 0.49 -6.52 -8.40
C ARG A 418 1.77 -5.70 -8.56
N PHE A 419 2.95 -6.30 -8.33
CA PHE A 419 4.22 -5.62 -8.51
C PHE A 419 4.62 -5.57 -9.98
N CYS A 420 5.47 -4.61 -10.34
CA CYS A 420 6.05 -4.56 -11.68
C CYS A 420 7.07 -5.69 -11.88
N ILE A 421 7.22 -6.15 -13.12
CA ILE A 421 8.34 -7.03 -13.52
C ILE A 421 9.67 -6.33 -13.19
N GLY A 422 10.61 -7.07 -12.59
CA GLY A 422 11.91 -6.53 -12.15
C GLY A 422 11.97 -6.13 -10.68
N LYS A 423 10.87 -6.28 -9.94
CA LYS A 423 10.80 -6.28 -8.47
C LYS A 423 9.92 -7.41 -8.01
#